data_AF-A0A3D6DBX9-F1
#
_entry.id   AF-A0A3D6DBX9-F1
#
_cell.length_a   1.000
_cell.length_b   1.000
_cell.length_c   1.000
_cell.angle_alpha   90.00
_cell.angle_beta   90.00
_cell.angle_gamma   90.00
#
_symmetry.space_group_name_H-M   'P 1'
#
loop_
_entity.id
_entity.type
_entity.pdbx_description
1 polymer ?
#
loop_
_entity_poly.entity_id
_entity_poly.type
_entity_poly.pdbx_seq_one_letter_code
_entity_poly.pdbx_strand_id
1 'polypeptide(L)'
;MKNVILLSFVFLTVILTFAAPLDGILERYQKAYFEGRRFLIDMNSGSTVRYEQVVKEGNDKLVTVISPERIVWLRFQERYYIQKDTGLLELSFPIYDLEDYLMDVLKRGDYELLAHKRDGSGDVYVLKSGVQVFTIWVGEDGFIDKIVRELPPGYRNALIYEYHQIKELGETVRRYWLQHPVEGRITSSLAPVLRRIPKYFAWSDLSFFKVKDESIPVIYGITNDGNKVSIIDLDGLSDSVVTQILQRFSEKAFSFYVRKNEDGSKFLFVSDSDSEYLVELARKLFED
;
A
#
# COMPACT_ATOMS: atom_id res chain seq x y z
N MET A 1 15.93 -71.86 -19.20
CA MET A 1 14.90 -70.81 -19.19
C MET A 1 14.09 -70.90 -17.90
N LYS A 2 14.34 -70.01 -16.93
CA LYS A 2 13.42 -69.71 -15.84
C LYS A 2 13.42 -68.20 -15.67
N ASN A 3 12.22 -67.64 -15.77
CA ASN A 3 11.96 -66.23 -15.96
C ASN A 3 12.31 -65.41 -14.71
N VAL A 4 13.06 -64.34 -14.93
CA VAL A 4 13.17 -63.19 -14.04
C VAL A 4 11.87 -62.39 -14.21
N ILE A 5 11.07 -62.26 -13.15
CA ILE A 5 10.02 -61.24 -13.07
C ILE A 5 10.52 -60.20 -12.09
N LEU A 6 11.08 -59.12 -12.64
CA LEU A 6 11.42 -57.92 -11.91
C LEU A 6 10.13 -57.11 -11.74
N LEU A 7 9.63 -57.02 -10.51
CA LEU A 7 8.43 -56.25 -10.18
C LEU A 7 8.82 -54.77 -10.06
N SER A 8 8.56 -53.98 -11.10
CA SER A 8 8.73 -52.52 -11.04
C SER A 8 7.49 -51.89 -10.40
N PHE A 9 7.59 -51.53 -9.12
CA PHE A 9 6.60 -50.70 -8.44
C PHE A 9 6.84 -49.24 -8.86
N VAL A 10 6.02 -48.73 -9.79
CA VAL A 10 5.95 -47.29 -10.07
C VAL A 10 5.00 -46.68 -9.06
N PHE A 11 5.55 -46.07 -8.00
CA PHE A 11 4.81 -45.18 -7.13
C PHE A 11 4.54 -43.88 -7.91
N LEU A 12 3.35 -43.78 -8.53
CA LEU A 12 2.84 -42.52 -9.04
C LEU A 12 2.30 -41.74 -7.84
N THR A 13 3.16 -41.00 -7.15
CA THR A 13 2.74 -39.98 -6.20
C THR A 13 2.04 -38.87 -6.98
N VAL A 14 0.71 -38.94 -7.07
CA VAL A 14 -0.11 -37.78 -7.42
C VAL A 14 0.05 -36.81 -6.27
N ILE A 15 0.96 -35.83 -6.43
CA ILE A 15 0.97 -34.65 -5.59
C ILE A 15 -0.31 -33.89 -5.95
N LEU A 16 -1.38 -34.16 -5.21
CA LEU A 16 -2.51 -33.25 -5.11
C LEU A 16 -1.94 -31.97 -4.48
N THR A 17 -1.52 -31.04 -5.33
CA THR A 17 -1.37 -29.64 -4.94
C THR A 17 -2.78 -29.18 -4.62
N PHE A 18 -3.18 -29.31 -3.35
CA PHE A 18 -4.29 -28.51 -2.85
C PHE A 18 -3.89 -27.06 -3.11
N ALA A 19 -4.54 -26.42 -4.08
CA ALA A 19 -4.47 -24.97 -4.22
C ALA A 19 -4.69 -24.40 -2.82
N ALA A 20 -3.80 -23.52 -2.37
CA ALA A 20 -3.91 -22.98 -1.03
C ALA A 20 -5.30 -22.32 -0.94
N PRO A 21 -6.02 -22.42 0.18
CA PRO A 21 -7.34 -21.78 0.33
C PRO A 21 -7.33 -20.27 0.01
N LEU A 22 -6.14 -19.66 -0.04
CA LEU A 22 -5.86 -18.27 -0.38
C LEU A 22 -5.70 -18.00 -1.89
N ASP A 23 -5.36 -19.00 -2.71
CA ASP A 23 -5.25 -18.84 -4.18
C ASP A 23 -6.60 -18.43 -4.77
N GLY A 24 -7.69 -19.03 -4.24
CA GLY A 24 -9.05 -18.66 -4.60
C GLY A 24 -9.42 -17.22 -4.19
N ILE A 25 -8.87 -16.71 -3.08
CA ILE A 25 -9.07 -15.31 -2.68
C ILE A 25 -8.37 -14.40 -3.69
N LEU A 26 -7.09 -14.65 -3.98
CA LEU A 26 -6.32 -13.85 -4.94
C LEU A 26 -6.99 -13.81 -6.32
N GLU A 27 -7.40 -14.97 -6.85
CA GLU A 27 -8.04 -15.06 -8.16
C GLU A 27 -9.37 -14.29 -8.20
N ARG A 28 -10.22 -14.47 -7.18
CA ARG A 28 -11.48 -13.72 -7.07
C ARG A 28 -11.20 -12.22 -7.04
N TYR A 29 -10.25 -11.80 -6.22
CA TYR A 29 -9.92 -10.39 -6.06
C TYR A 29 -9.38 -9.77 -7.35
N GLN A 30 -8.52 -10.47 -8.09
CA GLN A 30 -7.96 -10.00 -9.36
C GLN A 30 -9.02 -9.83 -10.46
N LYS A 31 -10.05 -10.68 -10.47
CA LYS A 31 -11.13 -10.64 -11.46
C LYS A 31 -12.33 -9.81 -11.01
N ALA A 32 -12.38 -9.40 -9.75
CA ALA A 32 -13.55 -8.75 -9.20
C ALA A 32 -13.77 -7.34 -9.73
N TYR A 33 -15.05 -7.02 -9.83
CA TYR A 33 -15.57 -5.67 -9.98
C TYR A 33 -16.44 -5.41 -8.75
N PHE A 34 -16.08 -4.42 -7.95
CA PHE A 34 -16.88 -4.06 -6.78
C PHE A 34 -16.81 -2.58 -6.48
N GLU A 35 -17.88 -2.10 -5.87
CA GLU A 35 -17.93 -0.79 -5.22
C GLU A 35 -18.05 -1.02 -3.72
N GLY A 36 -17.26 -0.31 -2.94
CA GLY A 36 -17.26 -0.49 -1.51
C GLY A 36 -17.00 0.81 -0.78
N ARG A 37 -17.29 0.75 0.51
CA ARG A 37 -17.01 1.82 1.43
C ARG A 37 -16.31 1.20 2.62
N ARG A 38 -15.24 1.85 3.06
CA ARG A 38 -14.34 1.27 4.05
C ARG A 38 -13.72 2.33 4.95
N PHE A 39 -13.24 1.86 6.09
CA PHE A 39 -12.43 2.62 7.01
C PHE A 39 -11.00 2.11 6.96
N LEU A 40 -10.05 3.02 6.87
CA LEU A 40 -8.65 2.76 7.16
C LEU A 40 -8.34 3.32 8.55
N ILE A 41 -7.85 2.49 9.45
CA ILE A 41 -7.54 2.88 10.82
C ILE A 41 -6.08 2.59 11.07
N ASP A 42 -5.29 3.61 11.37
CA ASP A 42 -3.95 3.46 11.91
C ASP A 42 -4.04 3.62 13.42
N MET A 43 -3.64 2.57 14.16
CA MET A 43 -3.66 2.52 15.61
C MET A 43 -2.23 2.63 16.13
N ASN A 44 -1.82 3.86 16.50
CA ASN A 44 -0.55 4.24 17.13
C ASN A 44 -0.78 5.48 18.03
N SER A 45 0.26 6.09 18.61
CA SER A 45 0.17 7.37 19.32
C SER A 45 -0.35 8.49 18.40
N GLY A 46 -1.67 8.71 18.43
CA GLY A 46 -2.36 9.66 17.56
C GLY A 46 -3.22 9.01 16.46
N SER A 47 -3.90 7.89 16.78
CA SER A 47 -4.72 7.09 15.86
C SER A 47 -5.48 7.93 14.83
N THR A 48 -5.32 7.59 13.55
CA THR A 48 -6.02 8.25 12.45
C THR A 48 -7.07 7.32 11.86
N VAL A 49 -8.23 7.87 11.55
CA VAL A 49 -9.30 7.17 10.83
C VAL A 49 -9.54 7.88 9.51
N ARG A 50 -9.43 7.14 8.43
CA ARG A 50 -9.78 7.57 7.08
C ARG A 50 -11.02 6.84 6.64
N TYR A 51 -11.94 7.58 6.03
CA TYR A 51 -13.17 7.03 5.49
C TYR A 51 -13.16 7.18 3.98
N GLU A 52 -13.41 6.08 3.27
CA GLU A 52 -13.15 5.96 1.84
C GLU A 52 -14.30 5.32 1.10
N GLN A 53 -14.50 5.77 -0.13
CA GLN A 53 -15.22 5.02 -1.16
C GLN A 53 -14.20 4.45 -2.15
N VAL A 54 -14.33 3.16 -2.46
CA VAL A 54 -13.46 2.45 -3.39
C VAL A 54 -14.28 1.83 -4.51
N VAL A 55 -13.76 1.91 -5.72
CA VAL A 55 -14.23 1.16 -6.87
C VAL A 55 -13.04 0.38 -7.41
N LYS A 56 -13.20 -0.93 -7.54
CA LYS A 56 -12.17 -1.82 -8.09
C LYS A 56 -12.73 -2.49 -9.34
N GLU A 57 -11.96 -2.45 -10.43
CA GLU A 57 -12.33 -3.03 -11.72
C GLU A 57 -11.12 -3.81 -12.26
N GLY A 58 -11.02 -5.10 -11.94
CA GLY A 58 -9.81 -5.86 -12.25
C GLY A 58 -8.57 -5.25 -11.58
N ASN A 59 -7.51 -4.93 -12.32
CA ASN A 59 -6.34 -4.24 -11.76
C ASN A 59 -6.58 -2.75 -11.50
N ASP A 60 -7.59 -2.15 -12.12
CA ASP A 60 -7.84 -0.73 -11.96
C ASP A 60 -8.59 -0.43 -10.65
N LYS A 61 -8.34 0.75 -10.10
CA LYS A 61 -8.85 1.11 -8.77
C LYS A 61 -9.01 2.62 -8.65
N LEU A 62 -10.17 3.06 -8.20
CA LEU A 62 -10.47 4.45 -7.88
C LEU A 62 -10.80 4.53 -6.39
N VAL A 63 -10.11 5.39 -5.65
CA VAL A 63 -10.37 5.62 -4.24
C VAL A 63 -10.61 7.09 -3.99
N THR A 64 -11.75 7.39 -3.39
CA THR A 64 -12.09 8.70 -2.87
C THR A 64 -12.01 8.65 -1.35
N VAL A 65 -10.98 9.28 -0.79
CA VAL A 65 -10.94 9.61 0.63
C VAL A 65 -11.95 10.72 0.87
N ILE A 66 -12.89 10.48 1.78
CA ILE A 66 -13.98 11.39 2.13
C ILE A 66 -13.60 12.20 3.38
N SER A 67 -12.86 11.60 4.31
CA SER A 67 -12.44 12.19 5.59
C SER A 67 -11.08 11.61 6.00
N PRO A 68 -10.17 12.39 6.63
CA PRO A 68 -10.36 13.76 7.14
C PRO A 68 -10.30 14.84 6.06
N GLU A 69 -9.57 14.59 4.97
CA GLU A 69 -9.47 15.50 3.83
C GLU A 69 -9.88 14.77 2.55
N ARG A 70 -10.57 15.49 1.67
CA ARG A 70 -11.03 14.90 0.41
C ARG A 70 -9.86 14.77 -0.56
N ILE A 71 -9.48 13.53 -0.85
CA ILE A 71 -8.43 13.18 -1.81
C ILE A 71 -8.95 12.08 -2.71
N VAL A 72 -8.70 12.18 -4.01
CA VAL A 72 -9.05 11.11 -4.95
C VAL A 72 -7.77 10.63 -5.63
N TRP A 73 -7.53 9.33 -5.59
CA TRP A 73 -6.45 8.70 -6.33
C TRP A 73 -6.98 7.57 -7.21
N LEU A 74 -6.28 7.35 -8.31
CA LEU A 74 -6.68 6.45 -9.37
C LEU A 74 -5.47 5.61 -9.80
N ARG A 75 -5.67 4.29 -9.86
CA ARG A 75 -4.83 3.37 -10.62
C ARG A 75 -5.59 2.98 -11.89
N PHE A 76 -5.05 3.29 -13.05
CA PHE A 76 -5.64 2.97 -14.35
C PHE A 76 -4.56 2.53 -15.33
N GLN A 77 -4.71 1.33 -15.92
CA GLN A 77 -3.77 0.77 -16.89
C GLN A 77 -2.31 0.81 -16.41
N GLU A 78 -2.09 0.34 -15.17
CA GLU A 78 -0.77 0.30 -14.51
C GLU A 78 -0.12 1.69 -14.26
N ARG A 79 -0.89 2.77 -14.41
CA ARG A 79 -0.48 4.14 -14.07
C ARG A 79 -1.24 4.66 -12.85
N TYR A 80 -0.66 5.63 -12.16
CA TYR A 80 -1.17 6.17 -10.91
C TYR A 80 -1.41 7.66 -11.05
N TYR A 81 -2.51 8.13 -10.49
CA TYR A 81 -2.94 9.51 -10.58
C TYR A 81 -3.52 9.98 -9.27
N ILE A 82 -3.42 11.28 -9.03
CA ILE A 82 -4.14 11.98 -7.98
C ILE A 82 -4.94 13.13 -8.59
N GLN A 83 -6.16 13.34 -8.11
CA GLN A 83 -6.99 14.45 -8.54
C GLN A 83 -6.45 15.75 -7.93
N LYS A 84 -6.24 16.75 -8.78
CA LYS A 84 -6.01 18.15 -8.40
C LYS A 84 -7.06 19.00 -9.10
N ASP A 85 -7.89 19.68 -8.32
CA ASP A 85 -9.02 20.47 -8.82
C ASP A 85 -9.92 19.62 -9.74
N THR A 86 -10.00 19.95 -11.03
CA THR A 86 -10.79 19.20 -12.03
C THR A 86 -9.97 18.21 -12.85
N GLY A 87 -8.64 18.19 -12.71
CA GLY A 87 -7.74 17.37 -13.50
C GLY A 87 -7.06 16.25 -12.71
N LEU A 88 -6.30 15.44 -13.44
CA LEU A 88 -5.44 14.40 -12.90
C LEU A 88 -3.97 14.81 -13.04
N LEU A 89 -3.20 14.57 -11.98
CA LEU A 89 -1.75 14.58 -12.05
C LEU A 89 -1.25 13.13 -12.06
N GLU A 90 -0.50 12.75 -13.09
CA GLU A 90 0.15 11.44 -13.15
C GLU A 90 1.29 11.38 -12.13
N LEU A 91 1.36 10.30 -11.36
CA LEU A 91 2.43 10.03 -10.40
C LEU A 91 3.46 9.09 -11.04
N SER A 92 4.74 9.42 -10.91
CA SER A 92 5.83 8.54 -11.37
C SER A 92 6.05 7.30 -10.49
N PHE A 93 5.24 7.14 -9.44
CA PHE A 93 5.36 6.13 -8.40
C PHE A 93 4.01 5.50 -8.05
N PRO A 94 4.01 4.25 -7.54
CA PRO A 94 2.78 3.56 -7.17
C PRO A 94 2.16 4.11 -5.89
N ILE A 95 0.83 4.07 -5.80
CA ILE A 95 0.07 4.17 -4.55
C ILE A 95 -0.45 2.78 -4.23
N TYR A 96 -0.16 2.29 -3.03
CA TYR A 96 -0.69 1.03 -2.50
C TYR A 96 -1.36 1.27 -1.16
N ASP A 97 -2.56 0.71 -0.99
CA ASP A 97 -3.20 0.60 0.30
C ASP A 97 -2.97 -0.80 0.92
N LEU A 98 -3.52 -1.01 2.12
CA LEU A 98 -3.37 -2.28 2.86
C LEU A 98 -3.86 -3.51 2.07
N GLU A 99 -4.86 -3.34 1.22
CA GLU A 99 -5.37 -4.41 0.37
C GLU A 99 -4.39 -4.71 -0.76
N ASP A 100 -3.84 -3.69 -1.43
CA ASP A 100 -2.82 -3.89 -2.47
C ASP A 100 -1.57 -4.58 -1.91
N TYR A 101 -1.16 -4.23 -0.69
CA TYR A 101 -0.06 -4.91 0.03
C TYR A 101 -0.37 -6.39 0.28
N LEU A 102 -1.57 -6.71 0.76
CA LEU A 102 -1.97 -8.09 0.98
C LEU A 102 -1.98 -8.88 -0.34
N MET A 103 -2.54 -8.32 -1.41
CA MET A 103 -2.58 -8.99 -2.72
C MET A 103 -1.19 -9.28 -3.27
N ASP A 104 -0.24 -8.37 -3.06
CA ASP A 104 1.15 -8.56 -3.44
C ASP A 104 1.84 -9.66 -2.62
N VAL A 105 1.61 -9.74 -1.30
CA VAL A 105 2.07 -10.84 -0.44
C VAL A 105 1.52 -12.18 -0.93
N LEU A 106 0.21 -12.25 -1.19
CA LEU A 106 -0.44 -13.46 -1.69
C LEU A 106 0.11 -13.89 -3.06
N LYS A 107 0.31 -12.93 -3.97
CA LYS A 107 0.83 -13.19 -5.32
C LYS A 107 2.26 -13.72 -5.32
N ARG A 108 3.12 -13.23 -4.43
CA ARG A 108 4.52 -13.71 -4.31
C ARG A 108 4.60 -15.08 -3.65
N GLY A 109 3.64 -15.43 -2.81
CA GLY A 109 3.69 -16.65 -1.98
C GLY A 109 4.66 -16.54 -0.80
N ASP A 110 5.16 -15.33 -0.50
CA ASP A 110 6.14 -15.07 0.56
C ASP A 110 5.47 -14.94 1.93
N TYR A 111 4.73 -15.97 2.36
CA TYR A 111 4.05 -15.99 3.65
C TYR A 111 3.91 -17.39 4.25
N GLU A 112 3.75 -17.44 5.57
CA GLU A 112 3.37 -18.61 6.34
C GLU A 112 1.92 -18.47 6.79
N LEU A 113 1.08 -19.48 6.52
CA LEU A 113 -0.27 -19.57 7.08
C LEU A 113 -0.18 -20.06 8.53
N LEU A 114 -0.37 -19.15 9.49
CA LEU A 114 -0.31 -19.46 10.92
C LEU A 114 -1.60 -20.07 11.45
N ALA A 115 -2.75 -19.61 10.94
CA ALA A 115 -4.05 -20.12 11.34
C ALA A 115 -5.10 -19.91 10.25
N HIS A 116 -6.05 -20.85 10.18
CA HIS A 116 -7.31 -20.71 9.46
C HIS A 116 -8.43 -21.21 10.36
N LYS A 117 -9.45 -20.38 10.56
CA LYS A 117 -10.66 -20.75 11.28
C LYS A 117 -11.89 -20.22 10.57
N ARG A 118 -13.03 -20.88 10.80
CA ARG A 118 -14.33 -20.34 10.44
C ARG A 118 -14.79 -19.37 11.53
N ASP A 119 -15.33 -18.22 11.14
CA ASP A 119 -15.90 -17.22 12.06
C ASP A 119 -17.31 -16.87 11.60
N GLY A 120 -18.30 -17.44 12.28
CA GLY A 120 -19.66 -17.48 11.78
C GLY A 120 -19.73 -18.20 10.43
N SER A 121 -20.16 -17.47 9.42
CA SER A 121 -20.36 -17.99 8.08
C SER A 121 -19.17 -17.75 7.13
N GLY A 122 -18.29 -16.83 7.47
CA GLY A 122 -17.05 -16.53 6.75
C GLY A 122 -15.81 -17.24 7.29
N ASP A 123 -14.66 -16.90 6.72
CA ASP A 123 -13.34 -17.46 7.04
C ASP A 123 -12.40 -16.38 7.61
N VAL A 124 -11.52 -16.79 8.52
CA VAL A 124 -10.46 -15.95 9.07
C VAL A 124 -9.12 -16.61 8.88
N TYR A 125 -8.21 -15.90 8.21
CA TYR A 125 -6.84 -16.33 7.95
C TYR A 125 -5.86 -15.47 8.73
N VAL A 126 -4.84 -16.09 9.31
CA VAL A 126 -3.70 -15.40 9.93
C VAL A 126 -2.45 -15.77 9.14
N LEU A 127 -1.85 -14.77 8.50
CA LEU A 127 -0.65 -14.93 7.68
C LEU A 127 0.51 -14.18 8.31
N LYS A 128 1.71 -14.73 8.19
CA LYS A 128 2.95 -14.05 8.54
C LYS A 128 3.81 -13.87 7.30
N SER A 129 4.22 -12.65 7.01
CA SER A 129 5.15 -12.33 5.93
C SER A 129 6.28 -11.45 6.47
N GLY A 130 7.46 -12.05 6.62
CA GLY A 130 8.58 -11.42 7.33
C GLY A 130 8.20 -11.07 8.78
N VAL A 131 8.27 -9.77 9.11
CA VAL A 131 7.89 -9.23 10.43
C VAL A 131 6.40 -8.89 10.54
N GLN A 132 5.66 -8.91 9.43
CA GLN A 132 4.26 -8.49 9.38
C GLN A 132 3.35 -9.69 9.66
N VAL A 133 2.32 -9.46 10.47
CA VAL A 133 1.22 -10.43 10.66
C VAL A 133 -0.06 -9.82 10.12
N PHE A 134 -0.71 -10.52 9.20
CA PHE A 134 -2.01 -10.17 8.65
C PHE A 134 -3.09 -11.07 9.24
N THR A 135 -4.17 -10.49 9.74
CA THR A 135 -5.42 -11.21 9.98
C THR A 135 -6.46 -10.74 8.98
N ILE A 136 -7.06 -11.67 8.25
CA ILE A 136 -7.92 -11.41 7.09
C ILE A 136 -9.24 -12.09 7.33
N TRP A 137 -10.33 -11.33 7.33
CA TRP A 137 -11.69 -11.84 7.39
C TRP A 137 -12.28 -11.81 5.99
N VAL A 138 -12.81 -12.96 5.58
CA VAL A 138 -13.42 -13.18 4.29
C VAL A 138 -14.87 -13.55 4.51
N GLY A 139 -15.78 -12.79 3.91
CA GLY A 139 -17.22 -13.01 3.98
C GLY A 139 -17.67 -14.27 3.25
N GLU A 140 -18.95 -14.62 3.40
CA GLU A 140 -19.56 -15.78 2.72
C GLU A 140 -19.48 -15.70 1.20
N ASP A 141 -19.50 -14.49 0.65
CA ASP A 141 -19.37 -14.23 -0.78
C ASP A 141 -17.92 -14.38 -1.29
N GLY A 142 -16.99 -14.68 -0.39
CA GLY A 142 -15.58 -14.91 -0.70
C GLY A 142 -14.77 -13.63 -0.87
N PHE A 143 -15.32 -12.46 -0.49
CA PHE A 143 -14.65 -11.16 -0.50
C PHE A 143 -14.08 -10.78 0.87
N ILE A 144 -13.12 -9.86 0.87
CA ILE A 144 -12.45 -9.42 2.10
C ILE A 144 -13.33 -8.37 2.78
N ASP A 145 -13.80 -8.69 3.99
CA ASP A 145 -14.54 -7.75 4.83
C ASP A 145 -13.59 -6.89 5.66
N LYS A 146 -12.46 -7.48 6.08
CA LYS A 146 -11.52 -6.82 6.98
C LYS A 146 -10.11 -7.36 6.81
N ILE A 147 -9.14 -6.46 6.86
CA ILE A 147 -7.72 -6.75 6.98
C ILE A 147 -7.24 -6.04 8.22
N VAL A 148 -6.53 -6.74 9.09
CA VAL A 148 -5.73 -6.16 10.17
C VAL A 148 -4.30 -6.55 9.92
N ARG A 149 -3.38 -5.60 10.00
CA ARG A 149 -1.96 -5.88 9.93
C ARG A 149 -1.25 -5.32 11.15
N GLU A 150 -0.36 -6.13 11.69
CA GLU A 150 0.42 -5.85 12.88
C GLU A 150 1.91 -5.92 12.55
N LEU A 151 2.67 -4.93 13.03
CA LEU A 151 4.12 -4.84 12.91
C LEU A 151 4.76 -4.59 14.28
N PRO A 152 5.78 -5.37 14.68
CA PRO A 152 6.55 -5.10 15.89
C PRO A 152 7.21 -3.71 15.86
N PRO A 153 7.36 -3.02 17.00
CA PRO A 153 7.00 -3.43 18.35
C PRO A 153 5.54 -3.13 18.76
N GLY A 154 4.68 -2.64 17.87
CA GLY A 154 3.29 -2.35 18.25
C GLY A 154 2.44 -1.57 17.26
N TYR A 155 2.91 -1.35 16.03
CA TYR A 155 2.08 -0.69 15.03
C TYR A 155 1.00 -1.63 14.52
N ARG A 156 -0.22 -1.10 14.42
CA ARG A 156 -1.36 -1.82 13.90
C ARG A 156 -2.14 -0.93 12.96
N ASN A 157 -2.51 -1.47 11.80
CA ASN A 157 -3.52 -0.85 10.97
C ASN A 157 -4.59 -1.82 10.52
N ALA A 158 -5.76 -1.28 10.22
CA ALA A 158 -6.91 -2.03 9.80
C ALA A 158 -7.57 -1.37 8.60
N LEU A 159 -8.00 -2.19 7.65
CA LEU A 159 -8.91 -1.82 6.58
C LEU A 159 -10.19 -2.61 6.82
N ILE A 160 -11.32 -1.92 6.96
CA ILE A 160 -12.61 -2.52 7.32
C ILE A 160 -13.65 -2.03 6.33
N TYR A 161 -14.25 -2.93 5.56
CA TYR A 161 -15.39 -2.60 4.73
C TYR A 161 -16.63 -2.39 5.61
N GLU A 162 -17.28 -1.24 5.46
CA GLU A 162 -18.66 -1.04 5.95
C GLU A 162 -19.61 -1.85 5.08
N TYR A 163 -19.39 -1.81 3.76
CA TYR A 163 -20.02 -2.68 2.79
C TYR A 163 -19.15 -2.77 1.54
N HIS A 164 -19.37 -3.82 0.76
CA HIS A 164 -18.97 -3.93 -0.63
C HIS A 164 -20.11 -4.55 -1.42
N GLN A 165 -20.19 -4.18 -2.69
CA GLN A 165 -21.19 -4.68 -3.62
C GLN A 165 -20.47 -5.11 -4.89
N ILE A 166 -20.50 -6.42 -5.14
CA ILE A 166 -20.02 -7.02 -6.38
C ILE A 166 -20.88 -6.51 -7.53
N LYS A 167 -20.23 -6.10 -8.62
CA LYS A 167 -20.87 -5.63 -9.86
C LYS A 167 -20.55 -6.60 -10.99
N GLU A 168 -21.47 -6.72 -11.95
CA GLU A 168 -21.26 -7.57 -13.12
C GLU A 168 -20.44 -6.88 -14.23
N LEU A 169 -20.46 -5.55 -14.28
CA LEU A 169 -19.77 -4.75 -15.29
C LEU A 169 -19.07 -3.56 -14.62
N GLY A 170 -17.85 -3.26 -15.08
CA GLY A 170 -17.04 -2.12 -14.65
C GLY A 170 -16.83 -1.12 -15.79
N GLU A 171 -17.20 0.13 -15.54
CA GLU A 171 -16.82 1.28 -16.38
C GLU A 171 -16.57 2.55 -15.54
N THR A 172 -16.73 2.49 -14.23
CA THR A 172 -16.66 3.68 -13.37
C THR A 172 -15.25 4.23 -13.33
N VAL A 173 -14.21 3.39 -13.26
CA VAL A 173 -12.82 3.83 -13.30
C VAL A 173 -12.51 4.49 -14.64
N ARG A 174 -12.84 3.81 -15.74
CA ARG A 174 -12.61 4.34 -17.10
C ARG A 174 -13.36 5.65 -17.35
N ARG A 175 -14.64 5.73 -16.95
CA ARG A 175 -15.44 6.97 -17.08
C ARG A 175 -14.85 8.10 -16.27
N TYR A 176 -14.40 7.83 -15.03
CA TYR A 176 -13.73 8.81 -14.21
C TYR A 176 -12.47 9.34 -14.89
N TRP A 177 -11.63 8.47 -15.44
CA TRP A 177 -10.43 8.87 -16.19
C TRP A 177 -10.77 9.73 -17.43
N LEU A 178 -11.79 9.38 -18.20
CA LEU A 178 -12.21 10.15 -19.38
C LEU A 178 -12.76 11.55 -19.04
N GLN A 179 -13.30 11.73 -17.84
CA GLN A 179 -13.89 13.00 -17.39
C GLN A 179 -12.87 13.97 -16.81
N HIS A 180 -11.67 13.52 -16.47
CA HIS A 180 -10.64 14.33 -15.82
C HIS A 180 -9.36 14.33 -16.68
N PRO A 181 -9.04 15.43 -17.39
CA PRO A 181 -7.85 15.49 -18.22
C PRO A 181 -6.58 15.32 -17.39
N VAL A 182 -5.56 14.68 -17.96
CA VAL A 182 -4.22 14.62 -17.34
C VAL A 182 -3.52 15.94 -17.62
N GLU A 183 -3.35 16.76 -16.58
CA GLU A 183 -2.86 18.13 -16.67
C GLU A 183 -1.35 18.24 -16.43
N GLY A 184 -0.73 17.17 -15.95
CA GLY A 184 0.70 17.15 -15.67
C GLY A 184 1.16 15.85 -15.05
N ARG A 185 2.44 15.83 -14.69
CA ARG A 185 3.09 14.71 -14.05
C ARG A 185 3.85 15.18 -12.83
N ILE A 186 3.59 14.58 -11.68
CA ILE A 186 4.44 14.71 -10.50
C ILE A 186 5.58 13.72 -10.69
N THR A 187 6.69 14.24 -11.20
CA THR A 187 7.95 13.52 -11.20
C THR A 187 8.61 13.76 -9.86
N SER A 188 8.77 12.69 -9.09
CA SER A 188 9.63 12.71 -7.91
C SER A 188 10.85 11.85 -8.17
N SER A 189 12.03 12.37 -7.78
CA SER A 189 13.26 11.59 -7.69
C SER A 189 13.15 10.48 -6.64
N LEU A 190 12.09 10.48 -5.82
CA LEU A 190 11.70 9.37 -4.96
C LEU A 190 11.24 8.13 -5.73
N ALA A 191 10.89 8.20 -7.02
CA ALA A 191 10.26 7.07 -7.71
C ALA A 191 10.98 5.70 -7.56
N PRO A 192 12.34 5.62 -7.63
CA PRO A 192 13.05 4.38 -7.32
C PRO A 192 12.85 3.90 -5.88
N VAL A 193 12.83 4.81 -4.91
CA VAL A 193 12.57 4.54 -3.48
C VAL A 193 11.12 4.13 -3.23
N LEU A 194 10.16 4.83 -3.82
CA LEU A 194 8.73 4.54 -3.64
C LEU A 194 8.33 3.19 -4.25
N ARG A 195 9.08 2.68 -5.22
CA ARG A 195 8.93 1.30 -5.70
C ARG A 195 9.44 0.26 -4.69
N ARG A 196 10.41 0.64 -3.85
CA ARG A 196 10.97 -0.21 -2.77
C ARG A 196 10.22 -0.06 -1.45
N ILE A 197 9.45 1.01 -1.29
CA ILE A 197 8.59 1.26 -0.13
C ILE A 197 7.86 0.00 0.33
N PRO A 198 7.16 -0.77 -0.52
CA PRO A 198 6.43 -1.97 -0.06
C PRO A 198 7.24 -2.99 0.73
N LYS A 199 8.57 -3.02 0.55
CA LYS A 199 9.47 -3.90 1.29
C LYS A 199 9.82 -3.38 2.69
N TYR A 200 9.84 -2.07 2.89
CA TYR A 200 10.36 -1.43 4.11
C TYR A 200 9.36 -0.50 4.81
N PHE A 201 8.24 -0.20 4.16
CA PHE A 201 7.36 0.92 4.43
C PHE A 201 5.95 0.63 3.92
N ALA A 202 4.97 0.94 4.73
CA ALA A 202 3.58 0.91 4.35
C ALA A 202 3.06 2.32 4.16
N TRP A 203 2.58 2.63 2.96
CA TRP A 203 1.97 3.92 2.69
C TRP A 203 0.75 4.13 3.61
N SER A 204 0.76 5.24 4.36
CA SER A 204 -0.38 5.63 5.19
C SER A 204 -1.17 6.76 4.54
N ASP A 205 -0.48 7.75 3.96
CA ASP A 205 -1.13 8.94 3.42
C ASP A 205 -0.27 9.71 2.41
N LEU A 206 -0.91 10.57 1.61
CA LEU A 206 -0.24 11.54 0.74
C LEU A 206 -0.90 12.89 0.94
N SER A 207 -0.12 13.89 1.35
CA SER A 207 -0.58 15.28 1.38
C SER A 207 0.30 16.14 0.48
N PHE A 208 -0.07 17.41 0.34
CA PHE A 208 0.72 18.38 -0.40
C PHE A 208 1.05 19.56 0.49
N PHE A 209 2.33 19.91 0.55
CA PHE A 209 2.75 21.20 1.06
C PHE A 209 2.55 22.24 -0.05
N LYS A 210 1.61 23.17 0.16
CA LYS A 210 1.30 24.23 -0.80
C LYS A 210 2.19 25.43 -0.54
N VAL A 211 2.98 25.83 -1.55
CA VAL A 211 3.75 27.09 -1.52
C VAL A 211 3.50 27.85 -2.80
N LYS A 212 2.76 28.96 -2.72
CA LYS A 212 2.33 29.76 -3.89
C LYS A 212 1.72 28.85 -4.97
N ASP A 213 2.38 28.71 -6.11
CA ASP A 213 1.93 27.95 -7.28
C ASP A 213 2.46 26.50 -7.30
N GLU A 214 3.25 26.10 -6.30
CA GLU A 214 3.83 24.76 -6.18
C GLU A 214 3.06 23.88 -5.19
N SER A 215 2.93 22.60 -5.51
CA SER A 215 2.34 21.57 -4.65
C SER A 215 3.34 20.45 -4.47
N ILE A 216 3.98 20.43 -3.30
CA ILE A 216 5.10 19.53 -3.01
C ILE A 216 4.55 18.29 -2.31
N PRO A 217 4.71 17.09 -2.88
CA PRO A 217 4.17 15.87 -2.28
C PRO A 217 4.86 15.56 -0.95
N VAL A 218 4.06 15.25 0.07
CA VAL A 218 4.51 14.74 1.36
C VAL A 218 3.96 13.33 1.51
N ILE A 219 4.86 12.35 1.47
CA ILE A 219 4.50 10.95 1.54
C ILE A 219 4.61 10.51 2.98
N TYR A 220 3.51 10.02 3.54
CA TYR A 220 3.49 9.46 4.88
C TYR A 220 3.40 7.95 4.82
N GLY A 221 4.05 7.33 5.77
CA GLY A 221 3.82 5.93 6.03
C GLY A 221 4.63 5.41 7.16
N ILE A 222 4.51 4.11 7.34
CA ILE A 222 4.94 3.42 8.54
C ILE A 222 5.98 2.40 8.16
N THR A 223 7.15 2.49 8.78
CA THR A 223 8.23 1.55 8.53
C THR A 223 7.91 0.17 9.12
N ASN A 224 8.69 -0.83 8.73
CA ASN A 224 8.56 -2.19 9.29
C ASN A 224 8.76 -2.26 10.81
N ASP A 225 9.44 -1.26 11.38
CA ASP A 225 9.68 -1.14 12.83
C ASP A 225 8.58 -0.30 13.52
N GLY A 226 7.49 0.01 12.83
CA GLY A 226 6.32 0.70 13.37
C GLY A 226 6.43 2.23 13.49
N ASN A 227 7.50 2.84 12.99
CA ASN A 227 7.73 4.29 13.06
C ASN A 227 6.99 5.04 11.95
N LYS A 228 6.35 6.16 12.29
CA LYS A 228 5.68 7.02 11.31
C LYS A 228 6.67 8.01 10.70
N VAL A 229 6.96 7.82 9.42
CA VAL A 229 7.93 8.64 8.70
C VAL A 229 7.24 9.39 7.56
N SER A 230 7.57 10.67 7.46
CA SER A 230 7.22 11.51 6.31
C SER A 230 8.45 11.67 5.43
N ILE A 231 8.29 11.47 4.11
CA ILE A 231 9.34 11.65 3.11
C ILE A 231 8.91 12.74 2.15
N ILE A 232 9.80 13.70 1.93
CA ILE A 232 9.55 14.88 1.08
C ILE A 232 10.69 14.99 0.08
N ASP A 233 10.35 15.09 -1.19
CA ASP A 233 11.28 15.40 -2.26
C ASP A 233 11.61 16.90 -2.20
N LEU A 234 12.87 17.23 -1.96
CA LEU A 234 13.37 18.60 -1.93
C LEU A 234 14.08 18.99 -3.22
N ASP A 235 14.18 18.08 -4.19
CA ASP A 235 14.88 18.35 -5.44
C ASP A 235 14.17 19.43 -6.27
N GLY A 236 14.95 20.28 -6.92
CA GLY A 236 14.45 21.42 -7.70
C GLY A 236 13.79 22.56 -6.90
N LEU A 237 13.62 22.42 -5.57
CA LEU A 237 13.00 23.46 -4.75
C LEU A 237 13.99 24.59 -4.42
N SER A 238 13.49 25.83 -4.37
CA SER A 238 14.29 26.97 -3.92
C SER A 238 14.61 26.91 -2.43
N ASP A 239 15.74 27.50 -2.01
CA ASP A 239 16.16 27.52 -0.60
C ASP A 239 15.11 28.12 0.35
N SER A 240 14.34 29.11 -0.13
CA SER A 240 13.24 29.72 0.61
C SER A 240 12.10 28.73 0.88
N VAL A 241 11.77 27.88 -0.09
CA VAL A 241 10.74 26.83 0.05
C VAL A 241 11.23 25.75 1.02
N VAL A 242 12.47 25.29 0.85
CA VAL A 242 13.08 24.28 1.75
C VAL A 242 13.08 24.78 3.20
N THR A 243 13.41 26.05 3.43
CA THR A 243 13.40 26.66 4.77
C THR A 243 12.00 26.65 5.38
N GLN A 244 10.96 26.97 4.62
CA GLN A 244 9.57 26.94 5.09
C GLN A 244 9.11 25.52 5.47
N ILE A 245 9.49 24.53 4.67
CA ILE A 245 9.21 23.12 4.96
C ILE A 245 9.86 22.73 6.29
N LEU A 246 11.16 22.99 6.44
CA LEU A 246 11.91 22.65 7.65
C LEU A 246 11.33 23.36 8.89
N GLN A 247 10.96 24.64 8.76
CA GLN A 247 10.36 25.39 9.87
C GLN A 247 9.07 24.73 10.36
N ARG A 248 8.16 24.34 9.46
CA ARG A 248 6.90 23.66 9.82
C ARG A 248 7.09 22.37 10.60
N PHE A 249 8.16 21.61 10.30
CA PHE A 249 8.45 20.37 11.01
C PHE A 249 9.22 20.61 12.30
N SER A 250 10.06 21.65 12.37
CA SER A 250 10.80 22.04 13.58
C SER A 250 9.91 22.59 14.69
N GLU A 251 8.74 23.15 14.35
CA GLU A 251 7.72 23.58 15.32
C GLU A 251 7.04 22.41 16.04
N LYS A 252 7.23 21.19 15.53
CA LYS A 252 6.76 19.94 16.13
C LYS A 252 7.97 19.22 16.71
N ALA A 253 7.81 18.47 17.80
CA ALA A 253 8.88 17.70 18.43
C ALA A 253 9.26 16.47 17.58
N PHE A 254 9.62 16.68 16.32
CA PHE A 254 10.06 15.66 15.37
C PHE A 254 11.56 15.76 15.13
N SER A 255 12.20 14.62 14.92
CA SER A 255 13.53 14.55 14.34
C SER A 255 13.43 14.68 12.83
N PHE A 256 14.47 15.23 12.21
CA PHE A 256 14.57 15.29 10.76
C PHE A 256 15.99 14.96 10.26
N TYR A 257 16.05 14.40 9.06
CA TYR A 257 17.29 14.11 8.35
C TYR A 257 17.16 14.48 6.88
N VAL A 258 18.16 15.18 6.34
CA VAL A 258 18.24 15.50 4.91
C VAL A 258 19.28 14.60 4.26
N ARG A 259 18.83 13.69 3.38
CA ARG A 259 19.71 12.91 2.52
C ARG A 259 20.00 13.69 1.25
N LYS A 260 21.27 13.78 0.88
CA LYS A 260 21.72 14.26 -0.43
C LYS A 260 22.39 13.11 -1.15
N ASN A 261 21.88 12.76 -2.32
CA ASN A 261 22.44 11.70 -3.16
C ASN A 261 23.53 12.22 -4.09
N GLU A 262 24.28 11.30 -4.69
CA GLU A 262 25.37 11.59 -5.63
C GLU A 262 24.87 12.29 -6.91
N ASP A 263 23.66 11.98 -7.35
CA ASP A 263 23.00 12.62 -8.50
C ASP A 263 22.50 14.04 -8.21
N GLY A 264 22.66 14.52 -6.96
CA GLY A 264 22.24 15.84 -6.52
C GLY A 264 20.84 15.89 -5.92
N SER A 265 20.04 14.82 -6.03
CA SER A 265 18.69 14.75 -5.44
C SER A 265 18.74 14.88 -3.91
N LYS A 266 17.73 15.53 -3.35
CA LYS A 266 17.64 15.81 -1.91
C LYS A 266 16.30 15.36 -1.35
N PHE A 267 16.34 14.70 -0.21
CA PHE A 267 15.14 14.21 0.46
C PHE A 267 15.15 14.56 1.93
N LEU A 268 14.00 15.00 2.43
CA LEU A 268 13.78 15.23 3.84
C LEU A 268 12.98 14.07 4.42
N PHE A 269 13.53 13.46 5.46
CA PHE A 269 12.90 12.48 6.32
C PHE A 269 12.49 13.16 7.62
N VAL A 270 11.25 12.96 8.05
CA VAL A 270 10.72 13.48 9.32
C VAL A 270 10.02 12.38 10.08
N SER A 271 10.33 12.22 11.37
CA SER A 271 9.73 11.21 12.25
C SER A 271 9.69 11.68 13.70
N ASP A 272 8.87 11.04 14.53
CA ASP A 272 8.95 11.11 15.99
C ASP A 272 10.08 10.24 16.58
N SER A 273 10.65 9.35 15.78
CA SER A 273 11.87 8.59 16.09
C SER A 273 13.12 9.48 16.18
N ASP A 274 14.23 8.96 16.67
CA ASP A 274 15.51 9.68 16.68
C ASP A 274 16.11 9.87 15.28
N SER A 275 17.10 10.77 15.17
CA SER A 275 17.76 11.08 13.90
C SER A 275 18.63 9.94 13.36
N GLU A 276 19.20 9.09 14.23
CA GLU A 276 20.03 7.94 13.80
C GLU A 276 19.18 6.92 13.04
N TYR A 277 17.95 6.68 13.52
CA TYR A 277 16.95 5.87 12.85
C TYR A 277 16.66 6.38 11.44
N LEU A 278 16.47 7.70 11.28
CA LEU A 278 16.17 8.30 9.98
C LEU A 278 17.34 8.16 8.99
N VAL A 279 18.58 8.26 9.47
CA VAL A 279 19.79 8.02 8.65
C VAL A 279 19.82 6.58 8.16
N GLU A 280 19.61 5.60 9.05
CA GLU A 280 19.64 4.18 8.71
C GLU A 280 18.49 3.78 7.77
N LEU A 281 17.29 4.34 7.98
CA LEU A 281 16.17 4.15 7.07
C LEU A 281 16.49 4.68 5.67
N ALA A 282 17.02 5.89 5.59
CA ALA A 282 17.41 6.49 4.32
C ALA A 282 18.50 5.66 3.63
N ARG A 283 19.46 5.11 4.39
CA ARG A 283 20.47 4.17 3.88
C ARG A 283 19.83 2.95 3.24
N LYS A 284 18.96 2.25 3.95
CA LYS A 284 18.24 1.05 3.45
C LYS A 284 17.42 1.34 2.18
N LEU A 285 16.75 2.49 2.11
CA LEU A 285 15.88 2.81 0.97
C LEU A 285 16.65 3.09 -0.33
N PHE A 286 17.83 3.71 -0.21
CA PHE A 286 18.60 4.18 -1.36
C PHE A 286 19.79 3.28 -1.73
N GLU A 287 20.26 2.39 -0.84
CA GLU A 287 21.46 1.56 -1.08
C GLU A 287 21.16 0.06 -1.28
N ASP A 288 20.06 -0.49 -0.73
CA ASP A 288 19.60 -1.88 -1.00
C ASP A 288 18.75 -1.95 -2.27
#